data_AF-A0A242CDI4-F1
#
_entry.id   AF-A0A242CDI4-F1
#
_cell.length_a   1.000
_cell.length_b   1.000
_cell.length_c   1.000
_cell.angle_alpha   90.00
_cell.angle_beta   90.00
_cell.angle_gamma   90.00
#
_symmetry.space_group_name_H-M   'P 1'
#
loop_
_entity.id
_entity.type
_entity.pdbx_description
1 polymer ?
#
loop_
_entity_poly.entity_id
_entity_poly.type
_entity_poly.pdbx_seq_one_letter_code
_entity_poly.pdbx_strand_id
1 'polypeptide(L)'
;MKSKVFSCLLCFLFLFLVSCKKNDAPAVESLSTSYTESISNLNSINAEKLLALLSEKKEIIVYVGKESCPYCRIFAPKLHDAVAKANSSVYYLDVDADDSPELATFIEKYNIEYTPSLLIFDRDGQYKNLDFDSEKVTVENLVTDISRQ
;
A
#
# COMPACT_ATOMS: atom_id res chain seq x y z
N MET A 1 44.09 -49.75 -14.65
CA MET A 1 43.72 -50.88 -15.54
C MET A 1 42.21 -50.83 -15.76
N LYS A 2 41.78 -50.52 -17.00
CA LYS A 2 40.53 -50.86 -17.75
C LYS A 2 39.24 -51.16 -16.92
N SER A 3 38.14 -50.39 -17.02
CA SER A 3 37.07 -50.39 -18.08
C SER A 3 36.28 -51.73 -18.10
N LYS A 4 34.95 -51.90 -18.15
CA LYS A 4 33.73 -51.19 -18.62
C LYS A 4 32.51 -51.74 -17.83
N VAL A 5 31.47 -50.98 -17.50
CA VAL A 5 30.20 -50.72 -18.24
C VAL A 5 29.44 -51.97 -18.75
N PHE A 6 28.12 -52.04 -18.42
CA PHE A 6 26.97 -52.43 -19.28
C PHE A 6 26.05 -53.57 -18.77
N SER A 7 24.83 -53.21 -18.34
CA SER A 7 23.54 -53.93 -18.51
C SER A 7 22.46 -53.08 -17.82
N CYS A 8 21.81 -52.07 -18.43
CA CYS A 8 20.96 -52.02 -19.62
C CYS A 8 19.67 -52.87 -19.51
N LEU A 9 18.52 -52.18 -19.60
CA LEU A 9 17.14 -52.65 -19.85
C LEU A 9 16.55 -53.61 -18.80
N LEU A 10 15.38 -53.41 -18.18
CA LEU A 10 14.15 -52.72 -18.54
C LEU A 10 13.53 -52.17 -17.25
N CYS A 11 13.15 -50.90 -17.21
CA CYS A 11 11.97 -50.40 -16.48
C CYS A 11 11.66 -48.93 -16.86
N PHE A 12 12.04 -48.54 -18.08
CA PHE A 12 11.50 -47.36 -18.76
C PHE A 12 10.49 -47.86 -19.80
N LEU A 13 9.21 -47.83 -19.44
CA LEU A 13 8.02 -47.62 -20.30
C LEU A 13 6.80 -48.32 -19.69
N PHE A 14 5.68 -47.58 -19.68
CA PHE A 14 4.32 -47.92 -19.18
C PHE A 14 4.19 -47.78 -17.66
N LEU A 15 3.64 -46.69 -17.10
CA LEU A 15 2.43 -45.94 -17.45
C LEU A 15 2.64 -44.48 -16.98
N PHE A 16 2.87 -43.50 -17.87
CA PHE A 16 1.83 -42.67 -18.52
C PHE A 16 0.41 -42.83 -17.96
N LEU A 17 -0.24 -41.68 -17.75
CA LEU A 17 -1.59 -41.43 -17.21
C LEU A 17 -1.57 -41.32 -15.67
N VAL A 18 -1.66 -40.15 -15.05
CA VAL A 18 -2.61 -39.07 -15.32
C VAL A 18 -1.98 -37.71 -14.99
N SER A 19 -1.80 -36.88 -16.03
CA SER A 19 -1.83 -35.43 -15.87
C SER A 19 -3.22 -35.04 -15.37
N CYS A 20 -3.34 -34.67 -14.09
CA CYS A 20 -4.32 -33.66 -13.75
C CYS A 20 -3.74 -32.31 -14.15
N LYS A 21 -4.07 -31.88 -15.37
CA LYS A 21 -4.27 -30.45 -15.62
C LYS A 21 -5.25 -29.96 -14.57
N LYS A 22 -4.78 -29.14 -13.64
CA LYS A 22 -5.55 -28.00 -13.17
C LYS A 22 -4.66 -26.78 -13.37
N ASN A 23 -4.91 -26.15 -14.50
CA ASN A 23 -4.58 -24.76 -14.70
C ASN A 23 -5.43 -24.00 -13.69
N ASP A 24 -4.84 -23.61 -12.57
CA ASP A 24 -5.38 -22.54 -11.74
C ASP A 24 -4.22 -21.58 -11.47
N ALA A 25 -3.82 -20.84 -12.51
CA ALA A 25 -3.36 -19.48 -12.26
C ALA A 25 -4.65 -18.69 -12.01
N PRO A 26 -4.92 -18.19 -10.79
CA PRO A 26 -6.00 -17.25 -10.61
C PRO A 26 -5.48 -15.90 -11.05
N ALA A 27 -6.11 -15.36 -12.10
CA ALA A 27 -6.25 -13.93 -12.21
C ALA A 27 -6.87 -13.39 -10.91
N VAL A 28 -6.29 -12.28 -10.44
CA VAL A 28 -6.77 -11.31 -9.44
C VAL A 28 -8.25 -11.45 -9.03
N GLU A 29 -8.48 -11.64 -7.73
CA GLU A 29 -9.67 -11.12 -7.04
C GLU A 29 -9.29 -10.78 -5.58
N SER A 30 -8.70 -9.60 -5.41
CA SER A 30 -8.21 -9.02 -4.15
C SER A 30 -9.34 -8.33 -3.38
N LEU A 31 -10.42 -9.04 -3.03
CA LEU A 31 -11.61 -8.43 -2.41
C LEU A 31 -11.91 -8.85 -0.97
N SER A 32 -10.90 -9.26 -0.19
CA SER A 32 -11.08 -9.45 1.26
C SER A 32 -9.88 -9.05 2.12
N THR A 33 -9.03 -8.14 1.63
CA THR A 33 -7.98 -7.56 2.48
C THR A 33 -8.64 -6.63 3.51
N SER A 34 -8.38 -6.86 4.80
CA SER A 34 -8.93 -5.98 5.84
C SER A 34 -8.32 -4.59 5.73
N TYR A 35 -9.02 -3.58 6.26
CA TYR A 35 -8.48 -2.22 6.26
C TYR A 35 -7.17 -2.15 7.07
N THR A 36 -7.11 -2.86 8.20
CA THR A 36 -5.89 -2.99 9.03
C THR A 36 -4.71 -3.55 8.23
N GLU A 37 -4.93 -4.57 7.41
CA GLU A 37 -3.88 -5.13 6.54
C GLU A 37 -3.43 -4.10 5.49
N SER A 38 -4.39 -3.35 4.93
CA SER A 38 -4.12 -2.32 3.94
C SER A 38 -3.26 -1.18 4.49
N ILE A 39 -3.39 -0.84 5.77
CA ILE A 39 -2.59 0.22 6.41
C ILE A 39 -1.35 -0.32 7.16
N SER A 40 -1.08 -1.63 7.09
CA SER A 40 -0.03 -2.29 7.90
C SER A 40 1.40 -1.86 7.58
N ASN A 41 1.66 -1.39 6.36
CA ASN A 41 2.95 -0.87 5.93
C ASN A 41 3.06 0.67 6.05
N LEU A 42 2.06 1.31 6.66
CA LEU A 42 2.04 2.76 6.91
C LEU A 42 2.43 3.05 8.36
N ASN A 43 3.04 4.19 8.60
CA ASN A 43 3.47 4.62 9.93
C ASN A 43 2.31 5.33 10.63
N SER A 44 1.61 4.64 11.53
CA SER A 44 0.55 5.26 12.34
C SER A 44 1.09 6.44 13.16
N ILE A 45 0.36 7.56 13.15
CA ILE A 45 0.69 8.78 13.88
C ILE A 45 -0.59 9.48 14.34
N ASN A 46 -0.53 10.22 15.44
CA ASN A 46 -1.59 11.15 15.84
C ASN A 46 -1.25 12.59 15.40
N ALA A 47 -2.23 13.48 15.44
CA ALA A 47 -2.12 14.84 14.94
C ALA A 47 -1.09 15.66 15.73
N GLU A 48 -0.99 15.47 17.04
CA GLU A 48 0.05 16.10 17.88
C GLU A 48 1.45 15.81 17.35
N LYS A 49 1.80 14.53 17.21
CA LYS A 49 3.12 14.12 16.71
C LYS A 49 3.32 14.51 15.25
N LEU A 50 2.27 14.46 14.44
CA LEU A 50 2.33 14.84 13.04
C LEU A 50 2.65 16.33 12.87
N LEU A 51 2.00 17.21 13.65
CA LEU A 51 2.29 18.65 13.64
C LEU A 51 3.72 18.93 14.10
N ALA A 52 4.21 18.21 15.11
CA ALA A 52 5.61 18.31 15.54
C ALA A 52 6.58 17.87 14.42
N LEU A 53 6.30 16.75 13.75
CA LEU A 53 7.12 16.25 12.64
C LEU A 53 7.15 17.22 11.46
N LEU A 54 6.01 17.84 11.12
CA LEU A 54 5.92 18.85 10.06
C LEU A 54 6.76 20.09 10.36
N SER A 55 7.01 20.41 11.64
CA SER A 55 7.89 21.53 12.01
C SER A 55 9.36 21.27 11.69
N GLU A 56 9.76 20.01 11.49
CA GLU A 56 11.13 19.63 11.14
C GLU A 56 11.50 19.90 9.68
N LYS A 57 10.57 20.39 8.85
CA LYS A 57 10.79 20.71 7.43
C LYS A 57 11.35 19.52 6.62
N LYS A 58 10.85 18.33 6.94
CA LYS A 58 11.13 17.11 6.18
C LYS A 58 10.07 16.91 5.12
N GLU A 59 10.49 16.30 4.02
CA GLU A 59 9.53 15.79 3.06
C GLU A 59 8.83 14.58 3.66
N ILE A 60 7.50 14.63 3.76
CA ILE A 60 6.69 13.55 4.31
C ILE A 60 5.40 13.41 3.52
N ILE A 61 4.86 12.19 3.51
CA ILE A 61 3.56 11.88 2.92
C ILE A 61 2.62 11.48 4.04
N VAL A 62 1.40 12.02 4.03
CA VAL A 62 0.37 11.78 5.04
C VAL A 62 -0.88 11.27 4.36
N TYR A 63 -1.27 10.05 4.70
CA TYR A 63 -2.58 9.50 4.41
C TYR A 63 -3.52 9.78 5.59
N VAL A 64 -4.63 10.46 5.32
CA VAL A 64 -5.70 10.72 6.28
C VAL A 64 -6.90 9.86 5.89
N GLY A 65 -7.30 8.97 6.80
CA GLY A 65 -8.31 7.97 6.52
C GLY A 65 -8.97 7.45 7.78
N LYS A 66 -9.88 6.49 7.59
CA LYS A 66 -10.55 5.79 8.67
C LYS A 66 -11.16 4.49 8.18
N GLU A 67 -11.20 3.52 9.08
CA GLU A 67 -11.75 2.21 8.77
C GLU A 67 -13.26 2.28 8.42
N SER A 68 -14.03 3.16 9.05
CA SER A 68 -15.47 3.27 8.80
C SER A 68 -15.83 3.83 7.41
N CYS A 69 -14.87 4.41 6.68
CA CYS A 69 -15.11 5.07 5.39
C CYS A 69 -14.99 4.08 4.22
N PRO A 70 -16.05 3.87 3.40
CA PRO A 70 -16.00 2.92 2.29
C PRO A 70 -14.95 3.30 1.24
N TYR A 71 -14.79 4.59 0.93
CA TYR A 71 -13.79 5.05 -0.03
C TYR A 71 -12.36 4.88 0.49
N CYS A 72 -12.13 5.00 1.81
CA CYS A 72 -10.84 4.65 2.41
C CYS A 72 -10.51 3.17 2.23
N ARG A 73 -11.49 2.27 2.36
CA ARG A 73 -11.29 0.83 2.13
C ARG A 73 -10.99 0.48 0.67
N ILE A 74 -11.49 1.27 -0.28
CA ILE A 74 -11.14 1.12 -1.71
C ILE A 74 -9.73 1.66 -1.98
N PHE A 75 -9.37 2.77 -1.35
CA PHE A 75 -8.10 3.46 -1.59
C PHE A 75 -6.89 2.80 -0.91
N ALA A 76 -7.01 2.43 0.37
CA ALA A 76 -5.89 1.99 1.20
C ALA A 76 -5.11 0.78 0.61
N PRO A 77 -5.74 -0.27 0.04
CA PRO A 77 -5.01 -1.37 -0.59
C PRO A 77 -4.11 -0.90 -1.75
N LYS A 78 -4.57 0.09 -2.52
CA LYS A 78 -3.78 0.63 -3.65
C LYS A 78 -2.61 1.47 -3.15
N LEU A 79 -2.82 2.21 -2.07
CA LEU A 79 -1.75 2.94 -1.40
C LEU A 79 -0.72 1.98 -0.82
N HIS A 80 -1.16 0.88 -0.18
CA HIS A 80 -0.28 -0.18 0.34
C HIS A 80 0.71 -0.67 -0.73
N ASP A 81 0.18 -1.09 -1.88
CA ASP A 81 0.97 -1.61 -2.99
C ASP A 81 1.89 -0.54 -3.57
N ALA A 82 1.40 0.70 -3.67
CA ALA A 82 2.21 1.82 -4.18
C ALA A 82 3.38 2.14 -3.26
N VAL A 83 3.16 2.18 -1.94
CA VAL A 83 4.18 2.42 -0.92
C VAL A 83 5.26 1.34 -0.97
N ALA A 84 4.86 0.07 -1.05
CA ALA A 84 5.80 -1.05 -1.19
C ALA A 84 6.62 -0.96 -2.50
N LYS A 85 5.97 -0.62 -3.62
CA LYS A 85 6.60 -0.53 -4.94
C LYS A 85 7.53 0.68 -5.09
N ALA A 86 7.19 1.81 -4.49
CA ALA A 86 8.00 3.03 -4.50
C ALA A 86 9.13 3.01 -3.46
N ASN A 87 9.07 2.09 -2.47
CA ASN A 87 9.93 2.11 -1.29
C ASN A 87 9.85 3.47 -0.55
N SER A 88 8.66 4.05 -0.52
CA SER A 88 8.37 5.33 0.14
C SER A 88 7.90 5.11 1.58
N SER A 89 7.98 6.16 2.40
CA SER A 89 7.39 6.17 3.74
C SER A 89 6.15 7.06 3.76
N VAL A 90 5.05 6.56 4.32
CA VAL A 90 3.78 7.28 4.48
C VAL A 90 3.34 7.20 5.92
N TYR A 91 2.90 8.33 6.47
CA TYR A 91 2.26 8.41 7.78
C TYR A 91 0.75 8.23 7.64
N TYR A 92 0.14 7.44 8.52
CA TYR A 92 -1.30 7.23 8.58
C TYR A 92 -1.90 7.95 9.79
N LEU A 93 -2.78 8.91 9.53
CA LEU A 93 -3.60 9.60 10.52
C LEU A 93 -5.02 9.03 10.49
N ASP A 94 -5.40 8.34 11.56
CA ASP A 94 -6.74 7.79 11.73
C ASP A 94 -7.67 8.80 12.41
N VAL A 95 -8.63 9.34 11.65
CA VAL A 95 -9.51 10.40 12.16
C VAL A 95 -10.63 9.89 13.08
N ASP A 96 -10.88 8.58 13.15
CA ASP A 96 -11.84 8.00 14.10
C ASP A 96 -11.14 7.61 15.42
N ALA A 97 -9.83 7.33 15.39
CA ALA A 97 -9.07 6.90 16.57
C ALA A 97 -8.32 8.04 17.29
N ASP A 98 -8.06 9.16 16.62
CA ASP A 98 -7.34 10.30 17.20
C ASP A 98 -8.31 11.29 17.89
N ASP A 99 -8.19 11.38 19.21
CA ASP A 99 -8.99 12.24 20.07
C ASP A 99 -8.26 13.54 20.48
N SER A 100 -7.07 13.78 19.94
CA SER A 100 -6.29 14.97 20.25
C SER A 100 -6.94 16.24 19.69
N PRO A 101 -6.90 17.37 20.43
CA PRO A 101 -7.39 18.65 19.92
C PRO A 101 -6.62 19.13 18.67
N GLU A 102 -5.39 18.66 18.49
CA GLU A 102 -4.55 18.90 17.32
C GLU A 102 -5.15 18.34 16.03
N LEU A 103 -6.01 17.31 16.10
CA LEU A 103 -6.68 16.76 14.91
C LEU A 103 -7.53 17.82 14.21
N ALA A 104 -8.34 18.56 14.97
CA ALA A 104 -9.17 19.64 14.42
C ALA A 104 -8.29 20.75 13.81
N THR A 105 -7.20 21.09 14.49
CA THR A 105 -6.22 22.08 13.99
C THR A 105 -5.59 21.62 12.67
N PHE A 106 -5.23 20.34 12.56
CA PHE A 106 -4.64 19.77 11.36
C PHE A 106 -5.63 19.77 10.18
N ILE A 107 -6.86 19.31 10.42
CA ILE A 107 -7.93 19.27 9.41
C ILE A 107 -8.23 20.68 8.87
N GLU A 108 -8.37 21.66 9.76
CA GLU A 108 -8.64 23.06 9.39
C GLU A 108 -7.46 23.67 8.62
N LYS A 109 -6.24 23.54 9.14
CA LYS A 109 -5.03 24.14 8.57
C LYS A 109 -4.76 23.67 7.14
N TYR A 110 -5.03 22.40 6.85
CA TYR A 110 -4.77 21.80 5.54
C TYR A 110 -6.03 21.59 4.69
N ASN A 111 -7.15 22.21 5.09
CA ASN A 111 -8.45 22.18 4.41
C ASN A 111 -8.86 20.76 3.97
N ILE A 112 -8.82 19.82 4.91
CA ILE A 112 -9.16 18.41 4.65
C ILE A 112 -10.67 18.26 4.75
N GLU A 113 -11.35 18.35 3.60
CA GLU A 113 -12.81 18.29 3.56
C GLU A 113 -13.36 16.85 3.62
N TYR A 114 -12.60 15.88 3.08
CA TYR A 114 -13.06 14.49 2.93
C TYR A 114 -11.94 13.48 3.17
N THR A 115 -12.34 12.28 3.58
CA THR A 115 -11.47 11.09 3.59
C THR A 115 -11.86 10.16 2.45
N PRO A 116 -10.91 9.45 1.82
CA PRO A 116 -9.46 9.54 2.03
C PRO A 116 -8.86 10.86 1.52
N SER A 117 -7.79 11.34 2.16
CA SER A 117 -6.93 12.42 1.66
C SER A 117 -5.46 11.98 1.68
N LEU A 118 -4.67 12.40 0.70
CA LEU A 118 -3.24 12.08 0.61
C LEU A 118 -2.45 13.35 0.36
N LEU A 119 -1.74 13.80 1.39
CA LEU A 119 -0.99 15.04 1.39
C LEU A 119 0.51 14.74 1.23
N ILE A 120 1.18 15.48 0.36
CA ILE A 120 2.64 15.45 0.20
C ILE A 120 3.18 16.82 0.64
N PHE A 121 4.06 16.81 1.63
CA PHE A 121 4.73 17.98 2.17
C PHE A 121 6.16 18.03 1.69
N ASP A 122 6.66 19.19 1.27
CA ASP A 122 8.06 19.39 0.90
C ASP A 122 8.89 20.00 2.04
N ARG A 123 10.19 20.16 1.79
CA ARG A 123 11.14 20.73 2.78
C ARG A 123 10.97 22.23 3.00
N ASP A 124 10.25 22.92 2.12
CA ASP A 124 9.94 24.34 2.28
C ASP A 124 8.63 24.56 3.06
N GLY A 125 7.98 23.46 3.46
CA GLY A 125 6.71 23.47 4.18
C GLY A 125 5.50 23.72 3.29
N GLN A 126 5.68 23.68 1.96
CA GLN A 126 4.55 23.65 1.04
C GLN A 126 3.93 22.25 1.06
N TYR A 127 2.67 22.19 0.66
CA TYR A 127 1.97 20.92 0.55
C TYR A 127 1.07 20.86 -0.67
N LYS A 128 0.81 19.63 -1.12
CA LYS A 128 -0.21 19.32 -2.11
C LYS A 128 -1.10 18.22 -1.53
N ASN A 129 -2.41 18.46 -1.47
CA ASN A 129 -3.38 17.37 -1.34
C ASN A 129 -3.65 16.81 -2.74
N LEU A 130 -3.44 15.50 -2.93
CA LEU A 130 -3.64 14.86 -4.22
C LEU A 130 -5.12 14.78 -4.54
N ASP A 131 -5.49 15.24 -5.73
CA ASP A 131 -6.83 15.07 -6.28
C ASP A 131 -6.92 13.70 -6.95
N PHE A 132 -7.76 12.82 -6.41
CA PHE A 132 -7.96 11.48 -6.94
C PHE A 132 -9.36 10.97 -6.64
N ASP A 133 -9.85 10.12 -7.54
CA ASP A 133 -11.05 9.32 -7.32
C ASP A 133 -10.61 7.96 -6.77
N SER A 134 -11.10 7.62 -5.58
CA SER A 134 -10.76 6.37 -4.90
C SER A 134 -11.09 5.13 -5.72
N GLU A 135 -12.02 5.19 -6.66
CA GLU A 135 -12.34 4.06 -7.55
C GLU A 135 -11.40 4.03 -8.77
N LYS A 136 -11.03 5.19 -9.31
CA LYS A 136 -10.29 5.29 -10.58
C LYS A 136 -8.77 5.31 -10.43
N VAL A 137 -8.25 5.79 -9.29
CA VAL A 137 -6.79 5.91 -9.08
C VAL A 137 -6.13 4.54 -9.13
N THR A 138 -5.01 4.43 -9.84
CA THR A 138 -4.24 3.18 -9.97
C THR A 138 -3.01 3.18 -9.08
N VAL A 139 -2.45 1.99 -8.81
CA VAL A 139 -1.16 1.85 -8.11
C VAL A 139 -0.06 2.61 -8.84
N GLU A 140 -0.04 2.58 -10.18
CA GLU A 140 0.95 3.27 -11.01
C GLU A 140 0.86 4.79 -10.90
N ASN A 141 -0.36 5.35 -10.83
CA ASN A 141 -0.56 6.78 -10.57
C ASN A 141 0.04 7.14 -9.20
N LEU A 142 -0.31 6.37 -8.17
CA LEU A 142 0.18 6.61 -6.81
C LEU A 142 1.70 6.49 -6.72
N VAL A 143 2.31 5.44 -7.30
CA VAL A 143 3.77 5.30 -7.37
C VAL A 143 4.40 6.53 -8.00
N THR A 144 3.85 7.03 -9.12
CA THR A 144 4.37 8.23 -9.79
C THR A 144 4.31 9.46 -8.88
N ASP A 145 3.25 9.60 -8.11
CA ASP A 145 3.06 10.74 -7.22
C ASP A 145 3.95 10.66 -5.96
N ILE A 146 4.12 9.47 -5.38
CA ILE A 146 4.83 9.28 -4.10
C ILE A 146 6.32 8.95 -4.23
N SER A 147 6.81 8.64 -5.44
CA SER A 147 8.25 8.34 -5.68
C SER A 147 9.11 9.59 -5.89
N ARG A 148 8.52 10.79 -5.95
CA ARG A 148 9.25 12.04 -6.24
C ARG A 148 10.01 12.61 -5.02
N GLN A 149 10.50 11.73 -4.14
CA GLN A 149 11.28 12.07 -2.95
C GLN A 149 12.79 12.14 -3.23
#